data_AF-A2E4K5-F1
#
_entry.id   AF-A2E4K5-F1
#
_cell.length_a   1.000
_cell.length_b   1.000
_cell.length_c   1.000
_cell.angle_alpha   90.00
_cell.angle_beta   90.00
_cell.angle_gamma   90.00
#
_symmetry.space_group_name_H-M   'P 1'
#
loop_
_entity.id
_entity.type
_entity.pdbx_description
1 polymer ?
#
loop_
_entity_poly.entity_id
_entity_poly.type
_entity_poly.pdbx_seq_one_letter_code
_entity_poly.pdbx_strand_id
1 'polypeptide(L)'
;MKRLFIGHTAKPVESTITFTAIPNELKCVYDIEDIVYAINNQNQQDSELKLLELLNNRTDLVNYTLNCIINAATKAPKYIFDLISIFENICKAYNSKKKLEIDPLLIPENDSVWENILYDDVDKLQVKIAIPEFDFNQRNRADQTLIDYSASCGSIQCFKILLLHNCRVGRRTAEGAIHSGNYEIIRILEQKSIKFDNCLGIALENRRNDIADWLYENYPVERVTISECIQYNNLQAFSFYLKNDYSLIETYNSYSCLGISVETENIDLIKFILPKGVEINLGKISGGIQYYF
;
A
#
# COMPACT_ATOMS: atom_id res chain seq x y z
N MET A 1 0.13 5.23 21.31
CA MET A 1 1.12 4.25 21.81
C MET A 1 2.48 4.68 21.27
N LYS A 2 3.49 4.95 22.11
CA LYS A 2 4.82 5.39 21.63
C LYS A 2 5.49 4.24 20.89
N ARG A 3 5.78 4.39 19.59
CA ARG A 3 6.59 3.43 18.82
C ARG A 3 7.97 3.34 19.51
N LEU A 4 8.34 2.15 19.98
CA LEU A 4 9.67 1.88 20.55
C LEU A 4 10.67 1.80 19.39
N PHE A 5 11.71 2.62 19.44
CA PHE A 5 12.83 2.56 18.50
C PHE A 5 13.67 1.31 18.84
N ILE A 6 13.85 0.42 17.87
CA ILE A 6 14.80 -0.67 18.03
C ILE A 6 16.16 -0.12 17.61
N GLY A 7 17.01 0.14 18.59
CA GLY A 7 18.42 0.45 18.32
C GLY A 7 19.06 -0.72 17.57
N HIS A 8 19.84 -0.39 16.54
CA HIS A 8 20.64 -1.26 15.67
C HIS A 8 20.96 -2.64 16.28
N THR A 9 20.05 -3.59 16.13
CA THR A 9 20.34 -5.02 16.15
C THR A 9 19.62 -5.66 14.97
N ALA A 10 19.92 -5.17 13.76
CA ALA A 10 19.67 -5.92 12.56
C ALA A 10 20.61 -7.14 12.61
N LYS A 11 20.11 -8.26 13.15
CA LYS A 11 20.69 -9.54 12.78
C LYS A 11 20.69 -9.59 11.24
N PRO A 12 21.76 -10.07 10.59
CA PRO A 12 21.68 -10.33 9.16
C PRO A 12 20.58 -11.37 8.97
N VAL A 13 19.46 -10.94 8.42
CA VAL A 13 18.38 -11.86 8.12
C VAL A 13 18.87 -12.72 6.98
N GLU A 14 18.81 -14.04 7.13
CA GLU A 14 19.25 -15.01 6.11
C GLU A 14 18.49 -14.89 4.77
N SER A 15 17.52 -13.97 4.67
CA SER A 15 16.80 -13.58 3.45
C SER A 15 16.19 -12.18 3.61
N THR A 16 16.20 -11.35 2.57
CA THR A 16 15.51 -10.05 2.61
C THR A 16 13.98 -10.21 2.51
N ILE A 17 13.19 -9.16 2.76
CA ILE A 17 11.73 -9.22 2.59
C ILE A 17 11.40 -9.60 1.16
N THR A 18 12.02 -8.93 0.18
CA THR A 18 11.80 -9.14 -1.26
C THR A 18 11.97 -10.60 -1.68
N PHE A 19 12.94 -11.31 -1.11
CA PHE A 19 13.29 -12.67 -1.52
C PHE A 19 12.81 -13.76 -0.54
N THR A 20 11.96 -13.42 0.42
CA THR A 20 11.42 -14.43 1.33
C THR A 20 10.46 -15.37 0.60
N ALA A 21 10.55 -16.68 0.86
CA ALA A 21 9.62 -17.63 0.29
C ALA A 21 8.23 -17.49 0.93
N ILE A 22 7.19 -17.51 0.09
CA ILE A 22 5.80 -17.55 0.54
C ILE A 22 5.44 -19.00 0.91
N PRO A 23 4.81 -19.25 2.07
CA PRO A 23 4.27 -20.57 2.40
C PRO A 23 3.32 -21.07 1.32
N ASN A 24 3.43 -22.35 0.94
CA ASN A 24 2.64 -22.93 -0.16
C ASN A 24 1.13 -22.81 0.08
N GLU A 25 0.69 -22.91 1.34
CA GLU A 25 -0.70 -22.77 1.78
C GLU A 25 -1.26 -21.37 1.52
N LEU A 26 -0.38 -20.37 1.38
CA LEU A 26 -0.72 -18.97 1.19
C LEU A 26 -0.46 -18.48 -0.23
N LYS A 27 -0.07 -19.38 -1.15
CA LYS A 27 0.34 -18.99 -2.50
C LYS A 27 -0.79 -18.32 -3.28
N CYS A 28 -2.02 -18.84 -3.18
CA CYS A 28 -3.16 -18.28 -3.91
C CYS A 28 -3.51 -16.86 -3.45
N VAL A 29 -3.51 -16.60 -2.13
CA VAL A 29 -3.77 -15.25 -1.60
C VAL A 29 -2.63 -14.29 -1.92
N TYR A 30 -1.37 -14.75 -1.90
CA TYR A 30 -0.24 -13.96 -2.40
C TYR A 30 -0.41 -13.59 -3.87
N ASP A 31 -0.79 -14.54 -4.73
CA ASP A 31 -0.95 -14.28 -6.16
C ASP A 31 -2.08 -13.26 -6.42
N ILE A 32 -3.17 -13.31 -5.64
CA ILE A 32 -4.21 -12.28 -5.67
C ILE A 32 -3.64 -10.91 -5.31
N GLU A 33 -2.93 -10.79 -4.19
CA GLU A 33 -2.31 -9.52 -3.79
C GLU A 33 -1.34 -9.01 -4.87
N ASP A 34 -0.51 -9.89 -5.42
CA ASP A 34 0.49 -9.53 -6.44
C ASP A 34 -0.17 -9.00 -7.71
N ILE A 35 -1.22 -9.66 -8.19
CA ILE A 35 -1.99 -9.21 -9.36
C ILE A 35 -2.65 -7.86 -9.06
N VAL A 36 -3.40 -7.76 -7.96
CA VAL A 36 -4.17 -6.54 -7.63
C VAL A 36 -3.28 -5.32 -7.52
N TYR A 37 -2.15 -5.42 -6.82
CA TYR A 37 -1.25 -4.30 -6.61
C TYR A 37 -0.32 -4.02 -7.81
N ALA A 38 -0.31 -4.89 -8.82
CA ALA A 38 0.38 -4.66 -10.09
C ALA A 38 -0.50 -3.98 -11.16
N ILE A 39 -1.81 -3.80 -10.91
CA ILE A 39 -2.75 -3.21 -11.87
C ILE A 39 -2.30 -1.81 -12.30
N ASN A 40 -2.31 -1.60 -13.61
CA ASN A 40 -2.11 -0.33 -14.28
C ASN A 40 -2.82 -0.34 -15.65
N ASN A 41 -2.76 0.80 -16.34
CA ASN A 41 -3.42 1.00 -17.64
C ASN A 41 -2.93 0.07 -18.77
N GLN A 42 -1.77 -0.59 -18.63
CA GLN A 42 -1.23 -1.51 -19.64
C GLN A 42 -1.63 -2.97 -19.40
N ASN A 43 -1.91 -3.35 -18.15
CA ASN A 43 -2.17 -4.74 -17.79
C ASN A 43 -3.54 -4.98 -17.15
N GLN A 44 -4.44 -3.99 -17.18
CA GLN A 44 -5.77 -4.07 -16.59
C GLN A 44 -6.53 -5.34 -17.01
N GLN A 45 -6.69 -5.55 -18.33
CA GLN A 45 -7.45 -6.68 -18.87
C GLN A 45 -6.82 -8.04 -18.51
N ASP A 46 -5.50 -8.14 -18.62
CA ASP A 46 -4.77 -9.36 -18.26
C ASP A 46 -4.89 -9.67 -16.76
N SER A 47 -4.85 -8.64 -15.92
CA SER A 47 -5.00 -8.76 -14.46
C SER A 47 -6.41 -9.23 -14.10
N GLU A 48 -7.43 -8.68 -14.76
CA GLU A 48 -8.82 -9.13 -14.60
C GLU A 48 -8.99 -10.61 -14.95
N LEU A 49 -8.47 -11.03 -16.11
CA LEU A 49 -8.56 -12.42 -16.56
C LEU A 49 -7.89 -13.38 -15.58
N LYS A 50 -6.68 -13.05 -15.10
CA LYS A 50 -5.96 -13.86 -14.11
C LYS A 50 -6.72 -13.96 -12.78
N LEU A 51 -7.32 -12.87 -12.31
CA LEU A 51 -8.13 -12.89 -11.08
C LEU A 51 -9.37 -13.78 -11.26
N LEU A 52 -10.09 -13.66 -12.38
CA LEU A 52 -11.25 -14.51 -12.67
C LEU A 52 -10.87 -15.99 -12.79
N GLU A 53 -9.73 -16.30 -13.41
CA GLU A 53 -9.22 -17.67 -13.51
C GLU A 53 -8.92 -18.27 -12.13
N LEU A 54 -8.25 -17.52 -11.25
CA LEU A 54 -8.00 -17.94 -9.87
C LEU A 54 -9.31 -18.16 -9.10
N LEU A 55 -10.24 -17.21 -9.21
CA LEU A 55 -11.51 -17.25 -8.47
C LEU A 55 -12.48 -18.33 -8.96
N ASN A 56 -12.37 -18.79 -10.21
CA ASN A 56 -13.15 -19.94 -10.69
C ASN A 56 -12.86 -21.22 -9.90
N ASN A 57 -11.63 -21.37 -9.40
CA ASN A 57 -11.23 -22.50 -8.58
C ASN A 57 -11.29 -22.21 -7.07
N ARG A 58 -11.44 -20.93 -6.69
CA ARG A 58 -11.36 -20.42 -5.31
C ARG A 58 -12.43 -19.38 -5.03
N THR A 59 -13.69 -19.77 -5.17
CA THR A 59 -14.84 -18.88 -4.92
C THR A 59 -14.92 -18.39 -3.47
N ASP A 60 -14.29 -19.11 -2.54
CA ASP A 60 -14.11 -18.74 -1.14
C ASP A 60 -13.20 -17.51 -0.94
N LEU A 61 -12.43 -17.10 -1.96
CA LEU A 61 -11.55 -15.93 -1.92
C LEU A 61 -12.11 -14.69 -2.64
N VAL A 62 -13.35 -14.74 -3.13
CA VAL A 62 -13.98 -13.59 -3.83
C VAL A 62 -14.01 -12.35 -2.92
N ASN A 63 -14.48 -12.49 -1.69
CA ASN A 63 -14.60 -11.34 -0.78
C ASN A 63 -13.26 -10.76 -0.34
N TYR A 64 -12.25 -11.63 -0.15
CA TYR A 64 -10.87 -11.22 0.12
C TYR A 64 -10.27 -10.47 -1.08
N THR A 65 -10.49 -10.96 -2.30
CA THR A 65 -10.05 -10.28 -3.52
C THR A 65 -10.67 -8.90 -3.65
N LEU A 66 -11.98 -8.78 -3.43
CA LEU A 66 -12.68 -7.49 -3.43
C LEU A 66 -12.15 -6.55 -2.34
N ASN A 67 -11.82 -7.06 -1.15
CA ASN A 67 -11.16 -6.28 -0.08
C ASN A 67 -9.78 -5.77 -0.52
N CYS A 68 -8.98 -6.61 -1.19
CA CYS A 68 -7.67 -6.22 -1.72
C CYS A 68 -7.82 -5.10 -2.75
N ILE A 69 -8.81 -5.19 -3.65
CA ILE A 69 -9.07 -4.15 -4.66
C ILE A 69 -9.50 -2.83 -4.00
N ILE A 70 -10.37 -2.88 -2.99
CA ILE A 70 -10.77 -1.68 -2.21
C ILE A 70 -9.51 -1.03 -1.60
N ASN A 71 -8.65 -1.80 -0.94
CA ASN A 71 -7.44 -1.29 -0.31
C ASN A 71 -6.41 -0.76 -1.32
N ALA A 72 -6.29 -1.41 -2.49
CA ALA A 72 -5.43 -0.91 -3.57
C ALA A 72 -5.96 0.42 -4.15
N ALA A 73 -7.28 0.57 -4.29
CA ALA A 73 -7.90 1.78 -4.83
C ALA A 73 -7.67 3.02 -3.95
N THR A 74 -7.55 2.85 -2.63
CA THR A 74 -7.24 3.97 -1.73
C THR A 74 -5.77 4.41 -1.81
N LYS A 75 -4.86 3.52 -2.25
CA LYS A 75 -3.41 3.76 -2.30
C LYS A 75 -2.90 4.17 -3.69
N ALA A 76 -3.62 3.80 -4.75
CA ALA A 76 -3.24 4.01 -6.14
C ALA A 76 -4.26 4.87 -6.91
N PRO A 77 -4.42 6.16 -6.56
CA PRO A 77 -5.42 7.03 -7.20
C PRO A 77 -5.26 7.15 -8.72
N LYS A 78 -4.06 6.93 -9.24
CA LYS A 78 -3.75 6.94 -10.68
C LYS A 78 -4.50 5.85 -11.47
N TYR A 79 -4.78 4.71 -10.84
CA TYR A 79 -5.38 3.52 -11.46
C TYR A 79 -6.77 3.23 -10.90
N ILE A 80 -7.40 4.22 -10.24
CA ILE A 80 -8.64 4.01 -9.50
C ILE A 80 -9.79 3.53 -10.40
N PHE A 81 -9.89 4.04 -11.63
CA PHE A 81 -10.92 3.61 -12.58
C PHE A 81 -10.70 2.19 -13.10
N ASP A 82 -9.44 1.79 -13.30
CA ASP A 82 -9.08 0.42 -13.67
C ASP A 82 -9.51 -0.56 -12.57
N LEU A 83 -9.22 -0.20 -11.31
CA LEU A 83 -9.59 -0.97 -10.12
C LEU A 83 -11.11 -1.04 -9.90
N ILE A 84 -11.83 0.08 -10.10
CA ILE A 84 -13.31 0.12 -10.05
C ILE A 84 -13.89 -0.85 -11.07
N SER A 85 -13.43 -0.80 -12.33
CA SER A 85 -13.93 -1.68 -13.39
C SER A 85 -13.75 -3.16 -13.04
N ILE A 86 -12.57 -3.54 -12.55
CA ILE A 86 -12.28 -4.92 -12.14
C ILE A 86 -13.16 -5.32 -10.95
N PHE A 87 -13.33 -4.44 -9.96
CA PHE A 87 -14.21 -4.67 -8.83
C PHE A 87 -15.65 -4.97 -9.26
N GLU A 88 -16.20 -4.16 -10.17
CA GLU A 88 -17.56 -4.32 -10.68
C GLU A 88 -17.72 -5.62 -11.48
N ASN A 89 -16.72 -5.96 -12.31
CA ASN A 89 -16.73 -7.19 -13.10
C ASN A 89 -16.69 -8.44 -12.22
N ILE A 90 -15.85 -8.46 -11.19
CA ILE A 90 -15.81 -9.56 -10.21
C ILE A 90 -17.14 -9.63 -9.43
N CYS A 91 -17.68 -8.50 -8.99
CA CYS A 91 -18.99 -8.48 -8.31
C CYS A 91 -20.08 -9.09 -9.19
N LYS A 92 -20.12 -8.74 -10.48
CA LYS A 92 -21.08 -9.27 -11.44
C LYS A 92 -20.88 -10.76 -11.69
N ALA A 93 -19.64 -11.22 -11.89
CA ALA A 93 -19.32 -12.61 -12.17
C ALA A 93 -19.74 -13.56 -11.04
N TYR A 94 -19.60 -13.12 -9.79
CA TYR A 94 -19.87 -13.94 -8.61
C TYR A 94 -21.13 -13.53 -7.82
N ASN A 95 -21.97 -12.67 -8.39
CA ASN A 95 -23.18 -12.13 -7.73
C ASN A 95 -22.92 -11.53 -6.33
N SER A 96 -21.76 -10.88 -6.15
CA SER A 96 -21.42 -10.21 -4.89
C SER A 96 -22.20 -8.92 -4.74
N LYS A 97 -22.63 -8.63 -3.50
CA LYS A 97 -23.33 -7.39 -3.11
C LYS A 97 -22.40 -6.36 -2.46
N LYS A 98 -21.09 -6.63 -2.46
CA LYS A 98 -20.11 -5.74 -1.85
C LYS A 98 -20.11 -4.39 -2.57
N LYS A 99 -19.97 -3.32 -1.79
CA LYS A 99 -19.92 -1.96 -2.32
C LYS A 99 -18.50 -1.44 -2.22
N LEU A 100 -18.09 -0.70 -3.24
CA LEU A 100 -16.85 0.04 -3.25
C LEU A 100 -17.14 1.46 -2.76
N GLU A 101 -16.57 1.81 -1.61
CA GLU A 101 -16.60 3.18 -1.09
C GLU A 101 -15.25 3.82 -1.34
N ILE A 102 -15.24 4.84 -2.21
CA ILE A 102 -14.04 5.60 -2.53
C ILE A 102 -14.17 6.97 -1.88
N ASP A 103 -13.13 7.37 -1.16
CA ASP A 103 -13.02 8.73 -0.66
C ASP A 103 -12.96 9.71 -1.85
N PRO A 104 -13.94 10.63 -2.01
CA PRO A 104 -13.93 11.62 -3.08
C PRO A 104 -12.69 12.51 -3.09
N LEU A 105 -11.93 12.58 -1.99
CA LEU A 105 -10.67 13.32 -1.90
C LEU A 105 -9.53 12.66 -2.70
N LEU A 106 -9.64 11.39 -3.08
CA LEU A 106 -8.63 10.66 -3.84
C LEU A 106 -8.60 11.04 -5.33
N ILE A 107 -9.70 11.58 -5.85
CA ILE A 107 -9.86 11.92 -7.27
C ILE A 107 -9.74 13.44 -7.42
N PRO A 108 -8.66 13.94 -8.06
CA PRO A 108 -8.54 15.35 -8.38
C PRO A 108 -9.72 15.87 -9.23
N GLU A 109 -10.00 17.17 -9.11
CA GLU A 109 -10.90 17.83 -10.06
C GLU A 109 -10.30 17.81 -11.46
N ASN A 110 -11.14 17.60 -12.47
CA ASN A 110 -10.75 17.59 -13.88
C ASN A 110 -10.13 18.94 -14.29
N ASP A 111 -9.06 18.90 -15.08
CA ASP A 111 -8.23 20.04 -15.52
C ASP A 111 -7.62 20.87 -14.36
N SER A 112 -7.50 20.26 -13.17
CA SER A 112 -6.79 20.88 -12.06
C SER A 112 -5.28 20.66 -12.15
N VAL A 113 -4.52 21.51 -11.46
CA VAL A 113 -3.06 21.30 -11.29
C VAL A 113 -2.75 19.93 -10.66
N TRP A 114 -3.64 19.44 -9.80
CA TRP A 114 -3.52 18.17 -9.11
C TRP A 114 -3.71 17.00 -10.06
N GLU A 115 -4.64 17.08 -11.01
CA GLU A 115 -4.81 16.07 -12.06
C GLU A 115 -3.57 15.98 -12.94
N ASN A 116 -3.02 17.13 -13.36
CA ASN A 116 -1.79 17.18 -14.15
C ASN A 116 -0.62 16.52 -13.40
N ILE A 117 -0.50 16.76 -12.08
CA ILE A 117 0.51 16.09 -11.26
C ILE A 117 0.22 14.59 -11.16
N LEU A 118 -1.01 14.16 -10.88
CA LEU A 118 -1.38 12.75 -10.72
C LEU A 118 -0.98 11.91 -11.94
N TYR A 119 -1.18 12.45 -13.14
CA TYR A 119 -0.86 11.77 -14.40
C TYR A 119 0.56 12.06 -14.93
N ASP A 120 1.36 12.85 -14.19
CA ASP A 120 2.69 13.32 -14.61
C ASP A 120 2.67 14.07 -15.96
N ASP A 121 1.58 14.81 -16.22
CA ASP A 121 1.34 15.63 -17.42
C ASP A 121 2.09 16.97 -17.28
N VAL A 122 3.39 16.90 -17.55
CA VAL A 122 4.32 18.01 -17.40
C VAL A 122 3.98 19.19 -18.31
N ASP A 123 3.45 18.92 -19.51
CA ASP A 123 3.12 19.95 -20.49
C ASP A 123 1.92 20.78 -20.01
N LYS A 124 0.85 20.13 -19.52
CA LYS A 124 -0.28 20.87 -18.92
C LYS A 124 0.11 21.56 -17.63
N LEU A 125 0.98 20.95 -16.80
CA LEU A 125 1.49 21.62 -15.61
C LEU A 125 2.23 22.92 -15.98
N GLN A 126 3.10 22.89 -16.99
CA GLN A 126 3.83 24.07 -17.46
C GLN A 126 2.89 25.21 -17.88
N VAL A 127 1.78 24.90 -18.56
CA VAL A 127 0.76 25.89 -18.91
C VAL A 127 0.15 26.53 -17.67
N LYS A 128 -0.16 25.74 -16.61
CA LYS A 128 -0.75 26.26 -15.37
C LYS A 128 0.23 27.12 -14.57
N ILE A 129 1.50 26.72 -14.47
CA ILE A 129 2.51 27.47 -13.68
C ILE A 129 3.01 28.73 -14.37
N ALA A 130 2.80 28.87 -15.69
CA ALA A 130 3.14 30.09 -16.43
C ALA A 130 2.21 31.27 -16.10
N ILE A 131 1.11 31.04 -15.38
CA ILE A 131 0.21 32.09 -14.89
C ILE A 131 0.99 32.92 -13.84
N PRO A 132 1.12 34.25 -14.00
CA PRO A 132 1.93 35.08 -13.10
C PRO A 132 1.53 34.99 -11.61
N GLU A 133 0.26 34.75 -11.34
CA GLU A 133 -0.31 34.63 -10.00
C GLU A 133 -0.33 33.19 -9.46
N PHE A 134 0.33 32.24 -10.14
CA PHE A 134 0.35 30.84 -9.72
C PHE A 134 1.01 30.67 -8.34
N ASP A 135 0.27 30.12 -7.38
CA ASP A 135 0.77 29.84 -6.04
C ASP A 135 1.42 28.44 -5.98
N PHE A 136 2.75 28.41 -5.89
CA PHE A 136 3.53 27.18 -5.69
C PHE A 136 3.36 26.56 -4.29
N ASN A 137 2.80 27.30 -3.33
CA ASN A 137 2.56 26.82 -1.96
C ASN A 137 1.12 26.36 -1.74
N GLN A 138 0.30 26.35 -2.80
CA GLN A 138 -1.07 25.85 -2.73
C GLN A 138 -1.11 24.41 -2.21
N ARG A 139 -2.21 24.06 -1.57
CA ARG A 139 -2.41 22.76 -0.92
C ARG A 139 -3.67 22.09 -1.42
N ASN A 140 -3.62 20.78 -1.61
CA ASN A 140 -4.80 20.00 -1.97
C ASN A 140 -5.71 19.82 -0.74
N ARG A 141 -6.85 19.14 -0.93
CA ARG A 141 -7.81 18.87 0.14
C ARG A 141 -7.25 17.99 1.26
N ALA A 142 -6.16 17.25 1.00
CA ALA A 142 -5.44 16.43 1.98
C ALA A 142 -4.25 17.17 2.63
N ASP A 143 -4.18 18.51 2.50
CA ASP A 143 -3.10 19.34 3.07
C ASP A 143 -1.70 18.99 2.52
N GLN A 144 -1.61 18.49 1.29
CA GLN A 144 -0.33 18.26 0.61
C GLN A 144 0.04 19.44 -0.28
N THR A 145 1.30 19.85 -0.25
CA THR A 145 1.83 20.81 -1.24
C THR A 145 1.94 20.14 -2.61
N LEU A 146 2.09 20.94 -3.68
CA LEU A 146 2.32 20.42 -5.03
C LEU A 146 3.51 19.43 -5.07
N ILE A 147 4.61 19.76 -4.40
CA ILE A 147 5.82 18.93 -4.43
C ILE A 147 5.66 17.65 -3.62
N ASP A 148 4.99 17.71 -2.45
CA ASP A 148 4.67 16.51 -1.66
C ASP A 148 3.74 15.59 -2.46
N TYR A 149 2.71 16.15 -3.10
CA TYR A 149 1.77 15.37 -3.91
C TYR A 149 2.45 14.72 -5.11
N SER A 150 3.32 15.45 -5.83
CA SER A 150 4.09 14.87 -6.94
C SER A 150 5.02 13.73 -6.51
N ALA A 151 5.61 13.81 -5.31
CA ALA A 151 6.38 12.72 -4.73
C ALA A 151 5.51 11.50 -4.40
N SER A 152 4.34 11.71 -3.75
CA SER A 152 3.37 10.66 -3.44
C SER A 152 2.77 9.98 -4.67
N CYS A 153 2.62 10.70 -5.78
CA CYS A 153 2.16 10.13 -7.06
C CYS A 153 3.27 9.44 -7.86
N GLY A 154 4.54 9.65 -7.49
CA GLY A 154 5.69 9.17 -8.27
C GLY A 154 5.88 9.92 -9.60
N SER A 155 5.34 11.13 -9.69
CA SER A 155 5.29 11.97 -10.89
C SER A 155 6.62 12.72 -11.07
N ILE A 156 7.60 12.01 -11.60
CA ILE A 156 9.00 12.45 -11.65
C ILE A 156 9.20 13.71 -12.49
N GLN A 157 8.45 13.89 -13.58
CA GLN A 157 8.61 15.07 -14.45
C GLN A 157 8.04 16.31 -13.77
N CYS A 158 6.83 16.21 -13.22
CA CYS A 158 6.21 17.27 -12.44
C CYS A 158 7.05 17.61 -11.19
N PHE A 159 7.54 16.62 -10.46
CA PHE A 159 8.41 16.80 -9.30
C PHE A 159 9.67 17.61 -9.63
N LYS A 160 10.34 17.29 -10.75
CA LYS A 160 11.53 18.02 -11.21
C LYS A 160 11.23 19.48 -11.55
N ILE A 161 10.11 19.77 -12.22
CA ILE A 161 9.71 21.16 -12.53
C ILE A 161 9.41 21.95 -11.26
N LEU A 162 8.70 21.36 -10.31
CA LEU A 162 8.40 22.01 -9.03
C LEU A 162 9.68 22.31 -8.24
N LEU A 163 10.65 21.39 -8.26
CA LEU A 163 11.98 21.63 -7.68
C LEU A 163 12.73 22.80 -8.33
N LEU A 164 12.66 22.95 -9.66
CA LEU A 164 13.28 24.07 -10.38
C LEU A 164 12.68 25.43 -9.97
N HIS A 165 11.41 25.43 -9.54
CA HIS A 165 10.71 26.60 -9.01
C HIS A 165 10.91 26.77 -7.50
N ASN A 166 11.93 26.13 -6.91
CA ASN A 166 12.31 26.24 -5.51
C ASN A 166 11.22 25.79 -4.50
N CYS A 167 10.32 24.89 -4.91
CA CYS A 167 9.42 24.24 -3.96
C CYS A 167 10.24 23.49 -2.88
N ARG A 168 9.85 23.67 -1.62
CA ARG A 168 10.59 23.11 -0.48
C ARG A 168 10.28 21.63 -0.32
N VAL A 169 11.32 20.82 -0.27
CA VAL A 169 11.23 19.40 0.09
C VAL A 169 11.45 19.21 1.59
N GLY A 170 10.83 18.18 2.15
CA GLY A 170 11.00 17.83 3.56
C GLY A 170 10.53 16.42 3.85
N ARG A 171 10.15 16.18 5.12
CA ARG A 171 9.71 14.86 5.60
C ARG A 171 8.51 14.31 4.82
N ARG A 172 7.47 15.11 4.60
CA ARG A 172 6.29 14.68 3.83
C ARG A 172 6.65 14.29 2.39
N THR A 173 7.63 14.97 1.79
CA THR A 173 8.13 14.65 0.46
C THR A 173 8.88 13.30 0.46
N ALA A 174 9.68 13.02 1.50
CA ALA A 174 10.36 11.74 1.67
C ALA A 174 9.37 10.60 1.86
N GLU A 175 8.37 10.78 2.74
CA GLU A 175 7.28 9.83 2.96
C GLU A 175 6.52 9.55 1.65
N GLY A 176 6.23 10.60 0.86
CA GLY A 176 5.61 10.47 -0.46
C GLY A 176 6.48 9.70 -1.48
N ALA A 177 7.79 9.93 -1.49
CA ALA A 177 8.70 9.21 -2.39
C ALA A 177 8.77 7.70 -2.07
N ILE A 178 8.73 7.34 -0.78
CA ILE A 178 8.66 5.93 -0.34
C ILE A 178 7.30 5.32 -0.69
N HIS A 179 6.20 6.05 -0.45
CA HIS A 179 4.84 5.62 -0.82
C HIS A 179 4.75 5.26 -2.31
N SER A 180 5.18 6.16 -3.19
CA SER A 180 5.12 5.95 -4.64
C SER A 180 6.08 4.88 -5.15
N GLY A 181 7.14 4.58 -4.40
CA GLY A 181 8.20 3.67 -4.80
C GLY A 181 9.08 4.21 -5.94
N ASN A 182 9.07 5.52 -6.19
CA ASN A 182 9.86 6.11 -7.27
C ASN A 182 11.33 6.33 -6.81
N TYR A 183 12.20 5.38 -7.15
CA TYR A 183 13.64 5.45 -6.85
C TYR A 183 14.34 6.70 -7.36
N GLU A 184 13.86 7.31 -8.45
CA GLU A 184 14.48 8.53 -8.95
C GLU A 184 14.20 9.72 -8.02
N ILE A 185 12.95 9.84 -7.53
CA ILE A 185 12.60 10.84 -6.52
C ILE A 185 13.38 10.58 -5.22
N ILE A 186 13.47 9.33 -4.77
CA ILE A 186 14.27 8.94 -3.59
C ILE A 186 15.72 9.41 -3.73
N ARG A 187 16.38 9.10 -4.86
CA ARG A 187 17.77 9.52 -5.13
C ARG A 187 17.93 11.05 -5.15
N ILE A 188 16.98 11.77 -5.75
CA ILE A 188 17.01 13.25 -5.74
C ILE A 188 16.94 13.79 -4.32
N LEU A 189 16.09 13.21 -3.47
CA LEU A 189 15.96 13.61 -2.07
C LEU A 189 17.21 13.27 -1.24
N GLU A 190 17.83 12.10 -1.47
CA GLU A 190 19.11 11.73 -0.85
C GLU A 190 20.23 12.73 -1.20
N GLN A 191 20.34 13.12 -2.47
CA GLN A 191 21.31 14.14 -2.91
C GLN A 191 21.08 15.49 -2.24
N LYS A 192 19.84 15.79 -1.84
CA LYS A 192 19.47 16.96 -1.05
C LYS A 192 19.60 16.76 0.46
N SER A 193 20.23 15.66 0.89
CA SER A 193 20.42 15.30 2.30
C SER A 193 19.13 15.12 3.10
N ILE A 194 18.02 14.81 2.43
CA ILE A 194 16.76 14.44 3.09
C ILE A 194 16.88 13.02 3.62
N LYS A 195 16.41 12.80 4.85
CA LYS A 195 16.47 11.51 5.55
C LYS A 195 15.14 10.76 5.44
N PHE A 196 15.22 9.43 5.47
CA PHE A 196 14.08 8.51 5.41
C PHE A 196 13.87 7.74 6.72
N ASP A 197 14.34 8.31 7.83
CA ASP A 197 14.21 7.73 9.17
C ASP A 197 12.74 7.42 9.47
N ASN A 198 12.48 6.20 9.91
CA ASN A 198 11.15 5.70 10.27
C ASN A 198 10.13 5.73 9.12
N CYS A 199 10.56 5.42 7.90
CA CYS A 199 9.68 5.24 6.74
C CYS A 199 9.36 3.76 6.44
N LEU A 200 9.76 2.82 7.32
CA LEU A 200 9.60 1.38 7.05
C LEU A 200 8.13 0.99 6.95
N GLY A 201 7.29 1.49 7.85
CA GLY A 201 5.85 1.23 7.82
C GLY A 201 5.21 1.70 6.52
N ILE A 202 5.65 2.84 5.97
CA ILE A 202 5.14 3.38 4.70
C ILE A 202 5.54 2.47 3.52
N ALA A 203 6.79 2.00 3.51
CA ALA A 203 7.26 1.06 2.48
C ALA A 203 6.47 -0.25 2.54
N LEU A 204 6.28 -0.82 3.73
CA LEU A 204 5.54 -2.07 3.93
C LEU A 204 4.05 -1.92 3.60
N GLU A 205 3.44 -0.80 4.00
CA GLU A 205 2.05 -0.47 3.70
C GLU A 205 1.77 -0.37 2.19
N ASN A 206 2.74 0.13 1.43
CA ASN A 206 2.66 0.28 -0.02
C ASN A 206 3.35 -0.86 -0.79
N ARG A 207 3.64 -1.98 -0.11
CA ARG A 207 4.27 -3.18 -0.68
C ARG A 207 5.59 -2.90 -1.43
N ARG A 208 6.31 -1.86 -1.04
CA ARG A 208 7.65 -1.52 -1.57
C ARG A 208 8.72 -2.31 -0.83
N ASN A 209 8.67 -3.64 -0.95
CA ASN A 209 9.51 -4.55 -0.16
C ASN A 209 11.00 -4.40 -0.43
N ASP A 210 11.36 -4.05 -1.66
CA ASP A 210 12.72 -3.72 -2.07
C ASP A 210 13.22 -2.41 -1.42
N ILE A 211 12.35 -1.40 -1.34
CA ILE A 211 12.63 -0.17 -0.60
C ILE A 211 12.67 -0.42 0.91
N ALA A 212 11.81 -1.32 1.43
CA ALA A 212 11.85 -1.71 2.84
C ALA A 212 13.18 -2.38 3.20
N ASP A 213 13.69 -3.27 2.33
CA ASP A 213 15.02 -3.87 2.46
C ASP A 213 16.12 -2.79 2.46
N TRP A 214 16.07 -1.84 1.51
CA TRP A 214 16.99 -0.71 1.48
C TRP A 214 16.91 0.17 2.75
N LEU A 215 15.71 0.43 3.28
CA LEU A 215 15.51 1.21 4.51
C LEU A 215 16.14 0.50 5.72
N TYR A 216 15.99 -0.81 5.83
CA TYR A 216 16.62 -1.61 6.88
C TYR A 216 18.15 -1.48 6.89
N GLU A 217 18.75 -1.40 5.70
CA GLU A 217 20.21 -1.32 5.55
C GLU A 217 20.77 0.08 5.81
N ASN A 218 19.99 1.14 5.52
CA ASN A 218 20.53 2.50 5.40
C ASN A 218 19.99 3.50 6.43
N TYR A 219 18.87 3.20 7.10
CA TYR A 219 18.19 4.15 7.99
C TYR A 219 17.76 3.54 9.33
N PRO A 220 17.62 4.36 10.39
CA PRO A 220 16.88 3.96 11.57
C PRO A 220 15.41 3.67 11.21
N VAL A 221 14.96 2.47 11.55
CA VAL A 221 13.59 2.02 11.31
C VAL A 221 12.80 1.86 12.61
N GLU A 222 11.51 2.12 12.52
CA GLU A 222 10.57 1.84 13.59
C GLU A 222 10.29 0.33 13.70
N ARG A 223 9.84 -0.11 14.89
CA ARG A 223 9.28 -1.45 15.03
C ARG A 223 7.95 -1.56 14.29
N VAL A 224 7.83 -2.57 13.45
CA VAL A 224 6.58 -3.01 12.81
C VAL A 224 6.20 -4.38 13.35
N THR A 225 4.91 -4.62 13.57
CA THR A 225 4.40 -5.92 14.02
C THR A 225 4.09 -6.82 12.82
N ILE A 226 4.06 -8.14 13.07
CA ILE A 226 3.63 -9.09 12.04
C ILE A 226 2.14 -8.92 11.66
N SER A 227 1.30 -8.39 12.56
CA SER A 227 -0.10 -8.04 12.28
C SER A 227 -0.24 -6.85 11.35
N GLU A 228 0.63 -5.84 11.43
CA GLU A 228 0.68 -4.72 10.47
C GLU A 228 0.87 -5.25 9.03
N CYS A 229 1.75 -6.23 8.83
CA CYS A 229 2.02 -6.80 7.50
C CYS A 229 0.76 -7.40 6.84
N ILE A 230 -0.12 -8.02 7.64
CA ILE A 230 -1.39 -8.58 7.15
C ILE A 230 -2.37 -7.46 6.84
N GLN A 231 -2.50 -6.46 7.74
CA GLN A 231 -3.35 -5.28 7.51
C GLN A 231 -3.00 -4.57 6.21
N TYR A 232 -1.72 -4.54 5.88
CA TYR A 232 -1.20 -3.91 4.68
C TYR A 232 -1.40 -4.73 3.39
N ASN A 233 -1.97 -5.94 3.47
CA ASN A 233 -1.98 -6.90 2.36
C ASN A 233 -0.58 -7.08 1.76
N ASN A 234 0.40 -7.27 2.65
CA ASN A 234 1.78 -7.51 2.27
C ASN A 234 2.23 -8.87 2.79
N LEU A 235 1.75 -9.93 2.14
CA LEU A 235 2.04 -11.30 2.56
C LEU A 235 3.52 -11.68 2.46
N GLN A 236 4.24 -11.00 1.57
CA GLN A 236 5.69 -11.10 1.45
C GLN A 236 6.40 -10.65 2.73
N ALA A 237 6.03 -9.47 3.25
CA ALA A 237 6.49 -8.99 4.55
C ALA A 237 6.03 -9.92 5.68
N PHE A 238 4.76 -10.33 5.72
CA PHE A 238 4.28 -11.28 6.73
C PHE A 238 5.15 -12.56 6.78
N SER A 239 5.49 -13.11 5.61
CA SER A 239 6.32 -14.32 5.49
C SER A 239 7.74 -14.08 6.02
N PHE A 240 8.33 -12.92 5.74
CA PHE A 240 9.63 -12.52 6.29
C PHE A 240 9.60 -12.43 7.81
N TYR A 241 8.61 -11.74 8.39
CA TYR A 241 8.51 -11.58 9.84
C TYR A 241 8.26 -12.93 10.51
N LEU A 242 7.43 -13.78 9.91
CA LEU A 242 7.17 -15.14 10.40
C LEU A 242 8.43 -16.00 10.41
N LYS A 243 9.24 -15.95 9.34
CA LYS A 243 10.51 -16.69 9.24
C LYS A 243 11.53 -16.24 10.29
N ASN A 244 11.41 -14.99 10.77
CA ASN A 244 12.27 -14.40 11.79
C ASN A 244 11.69 -14.49 13.21
N ASP A 245 10.81 -15.45 13.46
CA ASP A 245 10.24 -15.76 14.78
C ASP A 245 9.49 -14.58 15.44
N TYR A 246 8.93 -13.66 14.64
CA TYR A 246 8.05 -12.62 15.18
C TYR A 246 6.75 -13.24 15.72
N SER A 247 6.30 -12.69 16.85
CA SER A 247 5.18 -13.25 17.59
C SER A 247 3.83 -12.97 16.93
N LEU A 248 3.10 -14.04 16.56
CA LEU A 248 1.77 -13.97 15.94
C LEU A 248 0.66 -13.42 16.86
N ILE A 249 0.93 -13.30 18.17
CA ILE A 249 -0.03 -12.73 19.14
C ILE A 249 0.10 -11.21 19.27
N GLU A 250 1.11 -10.59 18.64
CA GLU A 250 1.25 -9.13 18.65
C GLU A 250 0.09 -8.47 17.91
N THR A 251 -0.52 -7.47 18.56
CA THR A 251 -1.68 -6.76 18.01
C THR A 251 -1.29 -5.42 17.40
N TYR A 252 -1.99 -5.07 16.32
CA TYR A 252 -1.98 -3.75 15.72
C TYR A 252 -3.38 -3.15 15.81
N ASN A 253 -3.51 -1.96 16.36
CA ASN A 253 -4.82 -1.34 16.65
C ASN A 253 -5.78 -2.26 17.43
N SER A 254 -5.25 -3.11 18.30
CA SER A 254 -5.98 -4.15 19.07
C SER A 254 -6.38 -5.40 18.28
N TYR A 255 -6.06 -5.49 16.98
CA TYR A 255 -6.31 -6.67 16.15
C TYR A 255 -5.08 -7.56 16.08
N SER A 256 -5.26 -8.85 16.37
CA SER A 256 -4.23 -9.88 16.15
C SER A 256 -4.16 -10.25 14.66
N CYS A 257 -3.13 -11.01 14.26
CA CYS A 257 -3.06 -11.57 12.91
C CYS A 257 -4.33 -12.36 12.54
N LEU A 258 -4.88 -13.13 13.49
CA LEU A 258 -6.12 -13.87 13.29
C LEU A 258 -7.33 -12.94 13.15
N GLY A 259 -7.41 -11.90 13.99
CA GLY A 259 -8.49 -10.90 13.92
C GLY A 259 -8.56 -10.21 12.55
N ILE A 260 -7.41 -9.77 12.03
CA ILE A 260 -7.31 -9.15 10.70
C ILE A 260 -7.67 -10.16 9.60
N SER A 261 -7.22 -11.41 9.73
CA SER A 261 -7.53 -12.46 8.74
C SER A 261 -9.03 -12.73 8.64
N VAL A 262 -9.75 -12.68 9.77
CA VAL A 262 -11.21 -12.80 9.82
C VAL A 262 -11.89 -11.57 9.19
N GLU A 263 -11.48 -10.36 9.57
CA GLU A 263 -12.05 -9.11 9.03
C GLU A 263 -11.89 -9.00 7.51
N THR A 264 -10.73 -9.42 7.00
CA THR A 264 -10.42 -9.40 5.56
C THR A 264 -11.02 -10.59 4.79
N GLU A 265 -11.68 -11.52 5.48
CA GLU A 265 -12.24 -12.76 4.94
C GLU A 265 -11.17 -13.64 4.25
N ASN A 266 -9.92 -13.58 4.75
CA ASN A 266 -8.79 -14.35 4.22
C ASN A 266 -8.77 -15.77 4.81
N ILE A 267 -9.54 -16.67 4.22
CA ILE A 267 -9.71 -18.05 4.71
C ILE A 267 -8.41 -18.87 4.73
N ASP A 268 -7.50 -18.63 3.79
CA ASP A 268 -6.20 -19.33 3.74
C ASP A 268 -5.32 -18.91 4.90
N LEU A 269 -5.28 -17.61 5.20
CA LEU A 269 -4.52 -17.09 6.32
C LEU A 269 -5.11 -17.50 7.67
N ILE A 270 -6.44 -17.59 7.79
CA ILE A 270 -7.12 -18.16 8.97
C ILE A 270 -6.66 -19.61 9.19
N LYS A 271 -6.75 -20.45 8.15
CA LYS A 271 -6.35 -21.87 8.22
C LYS A 271 -4.86 -22.04 8.51
N PHE A 272 -4.03 -21.12 8.05
CA PHE A 272 -2.59 -21.14 8.28
C PHE A 272 -2.20 -20.73 9.70
N ILE A 273 -2.87 -19.71 10.27
CA ILE A 273 -2.53 -19.16 11.59
C ILE A 273 -3.13 -19.98 12.72
N LEU A 274 -4.38 -20.45 12.57
CA LEU A 274 -5.13 -21.09 13.66
C LEU A 274 -4.39 -22.30 14.30
N PRO A 275 -3.76 -23.21 13.53
CA PRO A 275 -3.02 -24.34 14.11
C PRO A 275 -1.75 -23.94 14.89
N LYS A 276 -1.28 -22.69 14.77
CA LYS A 276 -0.05 -22.20 15.42
C LYS A 276 -0.28 -21.74 16.87
N GLY A 277 -1.43 -22.08 17.46
CA GLY A 277 -1.72 -21.82 18.88
C GLY A 277 -2.14 -20.38 19.20
N VAL A 278 -2.56 -19.61 18.19
CA VAL A 278 -3.10 -18.25 18.41
C VAL A 278 -4.53 -18.37 18.93
N GLU A 279 -4.76 -17.96 20.18
CA GLU A 279 -6.10 -17.97 20.79
C GLU A 279 -7.05 -16.97 20.10
N ILE A 280 -8.31 -17.38 19.93
CA ILE A 280 -9.39 -16.51 19.44
C ILE A 280 -9.77 -15.54 20.55
N ASN A 281 -9.02 -14.44 20.70
CA ASN A 281 -9.46 -13.34 21.52
C ASN A 281 -10.48 -12.52 20.72
N LEU A 282 -11.78 -12.75 20.96
CA LEU A 282 -12.93 -12.02 20.41
C LEU A 282 -13.02 -10.56 20.92
N GLY A 283 -11.89 -9.87 21.04
CA GLY A 283 -11.79 -8.50 21.51
C GLY A 283 -12.52 -7.55 20.57
N LYS A 284 -13.69 -7.08 21.00
CA LYS A 284 -14.54 -6.05 20.39
C LYS A 284 -14.58 -6.09 18.85
N ILE A 285 -15.43 -6.97 18.34
CA ILE A 285 -16.14 -6.73 17.08
C ILE A 285 -17.03 -5.50 17.30
N SER A 286 -16.48 -4.29 17.18
CA SER A 286 -17.28 -3.06 17.11
C SER A 286 -17.93 -3.00 15.74
N GLY A 287 -19.10 -3.64 15.61
CA GLY A 287 -19.87 -3.72 14.37
C GLY A 287 -20.31 -5.16 14.13
N GLY A 288 -21.39 -5.57 14.79
CA GLY A 288 -21.76 -6.96 15.00
C GLY A 288 -21.82 -7.82 13.74
N ILE A 289 -21.01 -8.88 13.75
CA ILE A 289 -21.35 -10.17 13.14
C ILE A 289 -20.91 -11.24 14.15
N GLN A 290 -21.88 -11.85 14.84
CA GLN A 290 -21.64 -13.08 15.59
C GLN A 290 -21.52 -14.21 14.58
N TYR A 291 -20.32 -14.74 14.37
CA TYR A 291 -20.17 -16.06 13.77
C TYR A 291 -20.45 -17.10 14.86
N TYR A 292 -21.52 -17.87 14.69
CA TYR A 292 -21.71 -19.13 15.40
C TYR A 292 -20.91 -20.20 14.65
N PHE A 293 -19.99 -20.86 15.35
CA PHE A 293 -19.39 -22.12 14.90
C PHE A 293 -20.45 -23.22 14.87
#